data_AF-A0A359IML3-F1
#
_entry.id   AF-A0A359IML3-F1
#
_cell.length_a   1.000
_cell.length_b   1.000
_cell.length_c   1.000
_cell.angle_alpha   90.00
_cell.angle_beta   90.00
_cell.angle_gamma   90.00
#
_symmetry.space_group_name_H-M   'P 1'
#
loop_
_entity.id
_entity.type
_entity.pdbx_description
1 polymer ?
#
loop_
_entity_poly.entity_id
_entity_poly.type
_entity_poly.pdbx_seq_one_letter_code
_entity_poly.pdbx_strand_id
1 'polypeptide(L)'
;MPGIKKPDTPHSRYSNKVCRSCGGKINRIFNRSGLCSECYVKTFNTERFCLKCNTIKPANEFTPTSVYCKKCLSKYTNDKWKKLKKDAVEYKGGRCEICGYNKCIAALEFHHKNSSEKEFNIGSVRTLQISLIADELDKCILLCANCHREAHNVIS
;
A
#
# COMPACT_ATOMS: atom_id res chain seq x y z
N MET A 1 -23.45 -26.45 -20.12
CA MET A 1 -22.93 -25.22 -19.45
C MET A 1 -21.88 -24.59 -20.35
N PRO A 2 -22.13 -23.46 -21.02
CA PRO A 2 -21.14 -22.91 -21.93
C PRO A 2 -20.07 -22.16 -21.13
N GLY A 3 -18.82 -22.60 -21.28
CA GLY A 3 -17.65 -22.07 -20.60
C GLY A 3 -17.31 -20.65 -21.03
N ILE A 4 -16.99 -19.81 -20.04
CA ILE A 4 -16.56 -18.43 -20.24
C ILE A 4 -15.14 -18.46 -20.83
N LYS A 5 -15.01 -18.14 -22.12
CA LYS A 5 -13.72 -17.91 -22.76
C LYS A 5 -13.10 -16.66 -22.14
N LYS A 6 -11.91 -16.79 -21.56
CA LYS A 6 -11.07 -15.64 -21.18
C LYS A 6 -10.72 -14.88 -22.46
N PRO A 7 -10.85 -13.54 -22.53
CA PRO A 7 -10.43 -12.81 -23.70
C PRO A 7 -8.90 -12.86 -23.82
N ASP A 8 -8.41 -13.20 -25.01
CA ASP A 8 -7.01 -13.16 -25.38
C ASP A 8 -6.47 -11.74 -25.19
N THR A 9 -5.65 -11.52 -24.16
CA THR A 9 -4.97 -10.24 -23.96
C THR A 9 -3.62 -10.27 -24.68
N PRO A 10 -3.38 -9.42 -25.70
CA PRO A 10 -2.08 -9.33 -26.32
C PRO A 10 -1.11 -8.67 -25.34
N HIS A 11 -0.05 -9.40 -25.02
CA HIS A 11 1.14 -8.86 -24.36
C HIS A 11 1.78 -7.80 -25.27
N SER A 12 1.41 -6.53 -25.10
CA SER A 12 2.16 -5.40 -25.66
C SER A 12 2.22 -4.30 -24.61
N ARG A 13 3.40 -4.14 -23.99
CA ARG A 13 3.68 -3.11 -22.98
C ARG A 13 3.71 -1.69 -23.55
N TYR A 14 3.43 -1.50 -24.84
CA TYR A 14 3.32 -0.18 -25.47
C TYR A 14 2.23 -0.20 -26.56
N SER A 15 0.96 -0.33 -26.18
CA SER A 15 -0.12 -0.11 -27.14
C SER A 15 -0.30 1.40 -27.34
N ASN A 16 0.05 1.90 -28.52
CA ASN A 16 -0.47 3.15 -29.07
C ASN A 16 -2.00 3.12 -28.89
N LYS A 17 -2.54 3.91 -27.96
CA LYS A 17 -3.98 3.93 -27.74
C LYS A 17 -4.61 4.53 -29.00
N VAL A 18 -5.63 3.89 -29.54
CA VAL A 18 -6.45 4.44 -30.63
C VAL A 18 -7.77 4.95 -30.06
N CYS A 19 -8.23 6.08 -30.58
CA CYS A 19 -9.50 6.68 -30.20
C CYS A 19 -10.65 5.75 -30.61
N ARG A 20 -11.49 5.36 -29.65
CA ARG A 20 -12.64 4.48 -29.93
C ARG A 20 -13.75 5.14 -30.76
N SER A 21 -13.75 6.47 -30.84
CA SER A 21 -14.75 7.22 -31.59
C SER A 21 -14.34 7.49 -33.04
N CYS A 22 -13.06 7.73 -33.32
CA CYS A 22 -12.59 8.07 -34.68
C CYS A 22 -11.46 7.18 -35.21
N GLY A 23 -10.92 6.26 -34.40
CA GLY A 23 -9.76 5.42 -34.76
C GLY A 23 -8.39 6.13 -34.68
N GLY A 24 -8.36 7.44 -34.45
CA GLY A 24 -7.13 8.25 -34.43
C GLY A 24 -6.09 7.82 -33.38
N LYS A 25 -4.80 8.02 -33.65
CA LYS A 25 -3.70 7.65 -32.75
C LYS A 25 -3.63 8.62 -31.55
N ILE A 26 -3.59 8.11 -30.32
CA ILE A 26 -3.51 8.91 -29.09
C ILE A 26 -2.07 8.87 -28.55
N ASN A 27 -1.35 9.99 -28.68
CA ASN A 27 -0.01 10.16 -28.13
C ASN A 27 -0.08 10.58 -26.64
N ARG A 28 0.58 9.84 -25.74
CA ARG A 28 0.56 10.10 -24.29
C ARG A 28 1.22 11.42 -23.87
N ILE A 29 2.12 11.98 -24.69
CA ILE A 29 2.89 13.19 -24.33
C ILE A 29 2.00 14.44 -24.24
N PHE A 30 0.92 14.50 -25.03
CA PHE A 30 0.11 15.72 -25.19
C PHE A 30 -1.23 15.72 -24.43
N ASN A 31 -1.61 14.61 -23.79
CA ASN A 31 -2.97 14.45 -23.27
C ASN A 31 -3.03 14.39 -21.74
N ARG A 32 -2.83 15.54 -21.09
CA ARG A 32 -3.17 15.70 -19.66
C ARG A 32 -4.69 15.78 -19.43
N SER A 33 -5.49 16.11 -20.45
CA SER A 33 -6.87 16.57 -20.29
C SER A 33 -7.98 15.54 -20.52
N GLY A 34 -7.77 14.47 -21.29
CA GLY A 34 -8.93 13.62 -21.65
C GLY A 34 -8.99 13.13 -23.07
N LEU A 35 -8.61 14.02 -23.98
CA LEU A 35 -9.39 14.21 -25.19
C LEU A 35 -8.59 13.74 -26.41
N CYS A 36 -9.27 13.14 -27.39
CA CYS A 36 -8.69 12.92 -28.71
C CYS A 36 -8.38 14.29 -29.32
N SER A 37 -7.20 14.49 -29.90
CA SER A 37 -6.86 15.73 -30.60
C SER A 37 -7.63 15.92 -31.90
N GLU A 38 -8.16 14.83 -32.49
CA GLU A 38 -8.87 14.87 -33.77
C GLU A 38 -10.39 15.02 -33.59
N CYS A 39 -10.99 14.24 -32.69
CA CYS A 39 -12.45 14.26 -32.49
C CYS A 39 -12.91 14.84 -31.15
N TYR A 40 -11.99 15.29 -30.29
CA TYR A 40 -12.27 15.88 -28.97
C TYR A 40 -13.12 15.04 -28.00
N VAL A 41 -13.34 13.75 -28.30
CA VAL A 41 -14.02 12.81 -27.40
C VAL A 41 -13.05 12.33 -26.31
N LYS A 42 -13.54 12.05 -25.10
CA LYS A 42 -12.74 11.45 -24.02
C LYS A 42 -12.17 10.11 -24.48
N THR A 43 -10.84 10.03 -24.59
CA THR A 43 -10.06 8.87 -25.02
C THR A 43 -9.51 8.04 -23.88
N PHE A 44 -9.67 8.50 -22.64
CA PHE A 44 -9.30 7.71 -21.49
C PHE A 44 -10.29 6.57 -21.29
N ASN A 45 -9.75 5.39 -20.96
CA ASN A 45 -10.55 4.34 -20.38
C ASN A 45 -11.09 4.91 -19.06
N THR A 46 -12.37 5.28 -19.05
CA THR A 46 -13.09 5.72 -17.84
C THR A 46 -13.16 4.61 -16.81
N GLU A 47 -12.86 3.39 -17.21
CA GLU A 47 -12.91 2.18 -16.40
C GLU A 47 -11.61 1.36 -16.49
N ARG A 48 -11.31 0.63 -15.41
CA ARG A 48 -10.17 -0.27 -15.26
C ARG A 48 -10.64 -1.56 -14.56
N PHE A 49 -10.01 -2.68 -14.88
CA PHE A 49 -10.25 -3.96 -14.22
C PHE A 49 -9.34 -4.12 -13.00
N CYS A 50 -9.90 -4.48 -11.86
CA CYS A 50 -9.14 -4.78 -10.64
C CYS A 50 -8.78 -6.28 -10.59
N LEU A 51 -7.48 -6.59 -10.60
CA LEU A 51 -6.98 -7.98 -10.53
C LEU A 51 -7.22 -8.68 -9.17
N LYS A 52 -7.63 -7.94 -8.13
CA LYS A 52 -7.84 -8.51 -6.79
C LYS A 52 -9.28 -8.93 -6.53
N CYS A 53 -10.25 -8.13 -6.95
CA CYS A 53 -11.68 -8.44 -6.80
C CYS A 53 -12.36 -8.80 -8.11
N ASN A 54 -11.63 -8.85 -9.22
CA ASN A 54 -12.11 -9.24 -10.55
C ASN A 54 -13.32 -8.43 -11.04
N THR A 55 -13.34 -7.12 -10.77
CA THR A 55 -14.42 -6.21 -11.21
C THR A 55 -13.88 -5.04 -12.04
N ILE A 56 -14.70 -4.58 -12.99
CA ILE A 56 -14.49 -3.34 -13.73
C ILE A 56 -14.99 -2.18 -12.87
N LYS A 57 -14.20 -1.12 -12.77
CA LYS A 57 -14.47 0.05 -11.92
C LYS A 57 -14.00 1.35 -12.58
N PRO A 58 -14.58 2.51 -12.24
CA PRO A 58 -14.08 3.79 -12.71
C PRO A 58 -12.58 4.00 -12.44
N ALA A 59 -11.86 4.61 -13.37
CA ALA A 59 -10.41 4.79 -13.27
C ALA A 59 -9.99 5.60 -12.02
N ASN A 60 -10.85 6.49 -11.53
CA ASN A 60 -10.64 7.25 -10.29
C ASN A 60 -10.72 6.39 -9.01
N GLU A 61 -11.24 5.16 -9.09
CA GLU A 61 -11.18 4.17 -8.01
C GLU A 61 -9.81 3.49 -7.93
N PHE A 62 -8.81 3.88 -8.72
CA PHE A 62 -7.46 3.33 -8.70
C PHE A 62 -6.45 4.44 -8.42
N THR A 63 -5.28 4.06 -7.89
CA THR A 63 -4.11 4.95 -7.94
C THR A 63 -3.47 4.87 -9.33
N PRO A 64 -2.65 5.86 -9.73
CA PRO A 64 -1.98 5.83 -11.03
C PRO A 64 -1.11 4.59 -11.25
N THR A 65 -0.50 4.07 -10.17
CA THR A 65 0.49 2.99 -10.20
C THR A 65 -0.08 1.60 -9.89
N SER A 66 -1.22 1.51 -9.21
CA SER A 66 -1.78 0.23 -8.76
C SER A 66 -2.66 -0.43 -9.83
N VAL A 67 -2.58 -1.76 -9.93
CA VAL A 67 -3.52 -2.63 -10.68
C VAL A 67 -4.73 -3.06 -9.84
N TYR A 68 -4.73 -2.75 -8.55
CA TYR A 68 -5.85 -2.95 -7.64
C TYR A 68 -6.61 -1.64 -7.42
N CYS A 69 -7.94 -1.73 -7.29
CA CYS A 69 -8.75 -0.59 -6.87
C CYS A 69 -8.35 -0.14 -5.45
N LYS A 70 -8.62 1.11 -5.08
CA LYS A 70 -8.26 1.75 -3.82
C LYS A 70 -8.72 0.92 -2.61
N LYS A 71 -9.94 0.36 -2.66
CA LYS A 71 -10.46 -0.52 -1.59
C LYS A 71 -9.62 -1.79 -1.43
N CYS A 72 -9.34 -2.48 -2.53
CA CYS A 72 -8.51 -3.69 -2.51
C CYS A 72 -7.05 -3.40 -2.13
N LEU A 73 -6.48 -2.28 -2.60
CA LEU A 73 -5.14 -1.85 -2.24
C LEU A 73 -5.05 -1.54 -0.75
N SER A 74 -5.99 -0.75 -0.21
CA SER A 74 -6.06 -0.43 1.23
C SER A 74 -6.20 -1.69 2.09
N LYS A 75 -7.06 -2.63 1.69
CA LYS A 75 -7.17 -3.92 2.36
C LYS A 75 -5.85 -4.69 2.31
N TYR A 76 -5.22 -4.78 1.14
CA TYR A 76 -3.95 -5.48 0.97
C TYR A 76 -2.84 -4.88 1.84
N THR A 77 -2.67 -3.56 1.84
CA THR A 77 -1.64 -2.88 2.64
C THR A 77 -1.92 -2.98 4.13
N ASN A 78 -3.19 -2.90 4.56
CA ASN A 78 -3.56 -3.10 5.96
C ASN A 78 -3.33 -4.54 6.43
N ASP A 79 -3.69 -5.53 5.61
CA ASP A 79 -3.48 -6.95 5.94
C ASP A 79 -1.96 -7.25 6.04
N LYS A 80 -1.14 -6.67 5.16
CA LYS A 80 0.33 -6.74 5.23
C LYS A 80 0.90 -6.08 6.48
N TRP A 81 0.43 -4.86 6.80
CA TRP A 81 0.86 -4.14 8.00
C TRP A 81 0.50 -4.90 9.28
N LYS A 82 -0.72 -5.43 9.39
CA LYS A 82 -1.15 -6.23 10.55
C LYS A 82 -0.26 -7.45 10.75
N LYS A 83 0.08 -8.15 9.67
CA LYS A 83 1.01 -9.28 9.72
C LYS A 83 2.40 -8.83 10.18
N LEU A 84 2.96 -7.82 9.54
CA LEU A 84 4.27 -7.29 9.91
C LEU A 84 4.32 -6.82 11.37
N LYS A 85 3.28 -6.13 11.84
CA LYS A 85 3.16 -5.66 13.22
C LYS A 85 3.13 -6.82 14.20
N LYS A 86 2.38 -7.89 13.89
CA LYS A 86 2.36 -9.10 14.72
C LYS A 86 3.75 -9.73 14.79
N ASP A 87 4.37 -9.99 13.64
CA ASP A 87 5.68 -10.63 13.55
C ASP A 87 6.75 -9.80 14.30
N ALA A 88 6.73 -8.47 14.15
CA ALA A 88 7.66 -7.57 14.84
C ALA A 88 7.42 -7.49 16.36
N VAL A 89 6.17 -7.57 16.80
CA VAL A 89 5.84 -7.63 18.24
C VAL A 89 6.31 -8.94 18.85
N GLU A 90 6.12 -10.06 18.15
CA GLU A 90 6.61 -11.37 18.57
C GLU A 90 8.14 -11.41 18.64
N TYR A 91 8.83 -10.83 17.64
CA TYR A 91 10.28 -10.65 17.65
C TYR A 91 10.79 -9.89 18.89
N LYS A 92 10.04 -8.91 19.39
CA LYS A 92 10.36 -8.13 20.60
C LYS A 92 9.76 -8.72 21.88
N GLY A 93 9.37 -10.00 21.89
CA GLY A 93 8.93 -10.71 23.09
C GLY A 93 7.46 -10.56 23.46
N GLY A 94 6.63 -9.93 22.61
CA GLY A 94 5.17 -9.99 22.68
C GLY A 94 4.51 -9.17 23.79
N ARG A 95 5.26 -8.40 24.56
CA ARG A 95 4.75 -7.62 25.70
C ARG A 95 5.50 -6.32 25.89
N CYS A 96 4.88 -5.36 26.57
CA CYS A 96 5.56 -4.15 27.03
C CYS A 96 6.74 -4.52 27.92
N GLU A 97 7.93 -4.01 27.61
CA GLU A 97 9.17 -4.25 28.36
C GLU A 97 9.18 -3.57 29.73
N ILE A 98 8.32 -2.56 29.95
CA ILE A 98 8.21 -1.83 31.23
C ILE A 98 7.15 -2.46 32.15
N CYS A 99 5.91 -2.62 31.67
CA CYS A 99 4.77 -3.01 32.52
C CYS A 99 4.19 -4.40 32.20
N GLY A 100 4.74 -5.12 31.23
CA GLY A 100 4.30 -6.47 30.87
C GLY A 100 2.98 -6.56 30.11
N TYR A 101 2.32 -5.44 29.76
CA TYR A 101 1.07 -5.45 28.98
C TYR A 101 1.21 -6.24 27.67
N ASN A 102 0.30 -7.18 27.44
CA ASN A 102 0.29 -8.06 26.25
C ASN A 102 -1.12 -8.38 25.72
N LYS A 103 -2.15 -7.63 26.16
CA LYS A 103 -3.55 -7.95 25.85
C LYS A 103 -3.97 -7.55 24.42
N CYS A 104 -3.34 -6.53 23.85
CA CYS A 104 -3.67 -6.03 22.51
C CYS A 104 -2.42 -5.59 21.75
N ILE A 105 -2.12 -6.27 20.65
CA ILE A 105 -0.98 -5.95 19.75
C ILE A 105 -1.06 -4.51 19.23
N ALA A 106 -2.27 -4.00 18.98
CA ALA A 106 -2.46 -2.65 18.47
C ALA A 106 -2.12 -1.55 19.49
N ALA A 107 -2.11 -1.89 20.79
CA ALA A 107 -1.71 -0.98 21.86
C ALA A 107 -0.21 -1.06 22.19
N LEU A 108 0.56 -1.91 21.48
CA LEU A 108 2.01 -1.99 21.61
C LEU A 108 2.68 -1.16 20.52
N GLU A 109 3.72 -0.42 20.87
CA GLU A 109 4.41 0.58 20.05
C GLU A 109 5.94 0.40 20.16
N PHE A 110 6.66 0.66 19.07
CA PHE A 110 8.11 0.57 19.05
C PHE A 110 8.70 1.95 19.34
N HIS A 111 9.40 2.05 20.46
CA HIS A 111 10.08 3.27 20.89
C HIS A 111 11.57 3.13 20.59
N HIS A 112 12.15 4.03 19.82
CA HIS A 112 13.59 4.05 19.62
C HIS A 112 14.31 4.47 20.90
N LYS A 113 15.28 3.66 21.36
CA LYS A 113 16.08 3.96 22.56
C LYS A 113 16.86 5.27 22.40
N ASN A 114 17.43 5.47 21.22
CA ASN A 114 18.07 6.71 20.81
C ASN A 114 17.45 7.16 19.49
N SER A 115 16.79 8.32 19.51
CA SER A 115 16.10 8.85 18.33
C SER A 115 17.05 9.31 17.20
N SER A 116 18.33 9.52 17.50
CA SER A 116 19.37 9.90 16.52
C SER A 116 19.96 8.73 15.74
N GLU A 117 19.75 7.49 16.20
CA GLU A 117 20.30 6.26 15.58
C GLU A 117 19.29 5.56 14.65
N LYS A 118 18.07 6.08 14.56
CA LYS A 118 17.01 5.51 13.72
C LYS A 118 17.27 5.79 12.25
N GLU A 119 17.10 4.78 11.41
CA GLU A 119 17.09 4.98 9.96
C GLU A 119 15.67 5.35 9.48
N PHE A 120 14.65 4.78 10.12
CA PHE A 120 13.25 5.03 9.78
C PHE A 120 12.31 4.70 10.93
N ASN A 121 11.06 5.17 10.84
CA ASN A 121 10.03 4.86 11.83
C ASN A 121 9.40 3.48 11.55
N ILE A 122 9.56 2.50 12.44
CA ILE A 122 8.95 1.16 12.28
C ILE A 122 7.42 1.24 12.11
N GLY A 123 6.76 2.16 12.81
CA GLY A 123 5.30 2.36 12.72
C GLY A 123 4.82 2.86 11.35
N SER A 124 5.69 3.48 10.53
CA SER A 124 5.32 3.93 9.18
C SER A 124 5.49 2.86 8.11
N VAL A 125 6.25 1.79 8.40
CA VAL A 125 6.47 0.68 7.48
C VAL A 125 5.21 -0.17 7.34
N ARG A 126 4.75 -0.40 6.10
CA ARG A 126 3.52 -1.16 5.82
C ARG A 126 3.71 -2.52 5.17
N THR A 127 4.71 -2.66 4.31
CA THR A 127 4.79 -3.80 3.36
C THR A 127 6.14 -4.51 3.28
N LEU A 128 7.11 -4.10 4.10
CA LEU A 128 8.42 -4.76 4.15
C LEU A 128 8.34 -6.11 4.86
N GLN A 129 9.37 -6.93 4.65
CA GLN A 129 9.59 -8.18 5.38
C GLN A 129 10.29 -7.89 6.71
N ILE A 130 10.10 -8.77 7.69
CA ILE A 130 10.71 -8.62 9.02
C ILE A 130 12.25 -8.58 8.95
N SER A 131 12.86 -9.36 8.06
CA SER A 131 14.31 -9.40 7.84
C SER A 131 14.89 -8.05 7.40
N LEU A 132 14.09 -7.20 6.74
CA LEU A 132 14.52 -5.87 6.30
C LEU A 132 14.36 -4.80 7.38
N ILE A 133 13.72 -5.14 8.50
CA ILE A 133 13.49 -4.20 9.60
C ILE A 133 14.05 -4.70 10.94
N ALA A 134 14.67 -5.89 10.96
CA ALA A 134 15.19 -6.52 12.17
C ALA A 134 16.23 -5.64 12.87
N ASP A 135 17.22 -5.16 12.10
CA ASP A 135 18.27 -4.27 12.60
C ASP A 135 17.69 -3.00 13.25
N GLU A 136 16.62 -2.45 12.68
CA GLU A 136 15.94 -1.27 13.22
C GLU A 136 15.05 -1.61 14.42
N LEU A 137 14.50 -2.83 14.49
CA LEU A 137 13.77 -3.32 15.67
C LEU A 137 14.69 -3.54 16.87
N ASP A 138 15.96 -3.88 16.66
CA ASP A 138 16.95 -4.06 17.74
C ASP A 138 17.29 -2.74 18.45
N LYS A 139 17.20 -1.61 17.72
CA LYS A 139 17.31 -0.25 18.27
C LYS A 139 16.07 0.22 19.02
N CYS A 140 14.96 -0.51 18.91
CA CYS A 140 13.71 -0.20 19.59
C CYS A 140 13.56 -0.97 20.92
N ILE A 141 12.74 -0.41 21.82
CA ILE A 141 12.05 -1.14 22.89
C ILE A 141 10.56 -1.22 22.57
N LEU A 142 9.92 -2.31 22.97
CA LEU A 142 8.49 -2.52 22.80
C LEU A 142 7.74 -2.04 24.05
N LEU A 143 6.91 -1.02 23.89
CA LEU A 143 6.15 -0.40 24.99
C LEU A 143 4.65 -0.48 24.72
N CYS A 144 3.83 -0.48 25.76
CA CYS A 144 2.40 -0.16 25.57
C CYS A 144 2.22 1.35 25.34
N ALA A 145 1.08 1.75 24.78
CA ALA A 145 0.80 3.15 24.48
C ALA A 145 1.00 4.10 25.68
N ASN A 146 0.66 3.68 26.90
CA ASN A 146 0.85 4.51 28.10
C ASN A 146 2.34 4.69 28.41
N CYS A 147 3.09 3.59 28.56
CA CYS A 147 4.53 3.63 28.81
C CYS A 147 5.29 4.33 27.68
N HIS A 148 4.83 4.21 26.43
CA HIS A 148 5.42 4.91 25.30
C HIS A 148 5.25 6.41 25.40
N ARG A 149 4.05 6.88 25.77
CA ARG A 149 3.78 8.31 25.99
C ARG A 149 4.54 8.86 27.20
N GLU A 150 4.65 8.08 28.27
CA GLU A 150 5.51 8.40 29.41
C GLU A 150 6.97 8.53 28.97
N ALA A 151 7.51 7.58 28.19
CA ALA A 151 8.90 7.65 27.71
C ALA A 151 9.20 8.88 26.84
N HIS A 152 8.23 9.38 26.06
CA HIS A 152 8.38 10.65 25.33
C HIS A 152 8.30 11.89 26.23
N ASN A 153 7.62 11.80 27.38
CA ASN A 153 7.42 12.91 28.30
C ASN A 153 8.43 12.93 29.46
N VAL A 154 9.04 11.79 29.80
CA VAL A 154 9.96 11.60 30.95
C VAL A 154 11.42 11.53 30.47
N ILE A 155 11.74 12.29 29.42
CA ILE A 155 13.09 12.76 29.17
C ILE A 155 13.09 14.25 29.53
N SER A 156 13.16 14.50 30.84
CA SER A 156 13.59 15.76 31.46
C SER A 156 14.11 15.46 32.86
#